data_AF-A0A820KF67-F1
#
_entry.id   AF-A0A820KF67-F1
#
_cell.length_a   1.000
_cell.length_b   1.000
_cell.length_c   1.000
_cell.angle_alpha   90.00
_cell.angle_beta   90.00
_cell.angle_gamma   90.00
#
_symmetry.space_group_name_H-M   'P 1'
#
loop_
_entity.id
_entity.type
_entity.pdbx_description
1 polymer ?
#
loop_
_entity_poly.entity_id
_entity_poly.type
_entity_poly.pdbx_seq_one_letter_code
_entity_poly.pdbx_strand_id
1 'polypeptide(L)'
;MGHWMCGRDAEALSWMAQWTRNPWPKKVVWVQDDVTHNRLYWISLPDTVQVKQGQKITGEIDGQTIFITTSEDIQQLTLCLSDALLDLDRPINVYVDGYGEIFQGYVSRTIQAIKDSLRHRADPTSVATAYLELV
;
A
#
# COMPACT_ATOMS: atom_id res chain seq x y z
N MET A 1 36.70 -10.34 -7.61
CA MET A 1 35.83 -10.24 -6.41
C MET A 1 34.62 -11.10 -6.67
N GLY A 2 34.43 -12.16 -5.87
CA GLY A 2 33.31 -13.10 -6.03
C GLY A 2 32.04 -12.57 -5.34
N HIS A 3 30.88 -13.04 -5.79
CA HIS A 3 29.59 -12.76 -5.15
C HIS A 3 29.66 -13.10 -3.65
N TRP A 4 29.14 -12.23 -2.78
CA TRP A 4 29.25 -12.36 -1.32
C TRP A 4 28.59 -13.63 -0.75
N MET A 5 27.69 -14.26 -1.51
CA MET A 5 27.07 -15.56 -1.20
C MET A 5 27.60 -16.73 -2.04
N CYS A 6 28.61 -16.54 -2.89
CA CYS A 6 29.15 -17.57 -3.79
C CYS A 6 28.09 -18.31 -4.64
N GLY A 7 27.00 -17.62 -5.02
CA GLY A 7 25.91 -18.18 -5.84
C GLY A 7 24.85 -18.98 -5.08
N ARG A 8 24.93 -19.05 -3.74
CA ARG A 8 23.93 -19.77 -2.91
C ARG A 8 22.59 -19.06 -2.78
N ASP A 9 22.50 -17.80 -3.23
CA ASP A 9 21.23 -17.10 -3.44
C ASP A 9 20.29 -17.86 -4.40
N ALA A 10 20.84 -18.69 -5.30
CA ALA A 10 20.08 -19.53 -6.21
C ALA A 10 19.22 -20.61 -5.51
N GLU A 11 19.56 -21.01 -4.28
CA GLU A 11 18.80 -22.02 -3.52
C GLU A 11 17.36 -21.56 -3.23
N ALA A 12 17.16 -20.24 -3.09
CA ALA A 12 15.85 -19.65 -2.85
C ALA A 12 14.94 -19.64 -4.10
N LEU A 13 15.49 -19.79 -5.32
CA LEU A 13 14.73 -19.69 -6.57
C LEU A 13 13.65 -20.74 -6.68
N SER A 14 13.95 -22.00 -6.32
CA SER A 14 12.97 -23.10 -6.35
C SER A 14 11.80 -22.88 -5.40
N TRP A 15 12.06 -22.25 -4.25
CA TRP A 15 11.02 -21.87 -3.30
C TRP A 15 10.21 -20.67 -3.82
N MET A 16 10.86 -19.59 -4.27
CA MET A 16 10.18 -18.41 -4.81
C MET A 16 9.30 -18.72 -6.03
N ALA A 17 9.73 -19.64 -6.90
CA ALA A 17 8.99 -20.05 -8.10
C ALA A 17 7.63 -20.70 -7.79
N GLN A 18 7.39 -21.14 -6.55
CA GLN A 18 6.10 -21.70 -6.13
C GLN A 18 5.05 -20.62 -5.84
N TRP A 19 5.46 -19.36 -5.73
CA TRP A 19 4.58 -18.26 -5.32
C TRP A 19 4.38 -17.27 -6.46
N THR A 20 3.14 -16.83 -6.63
CA THR A 20 2.81 -15.72 -7.53
C THR A 20 2.62 -14.46 -6.70
N ARG A 21 3.25 -13.36 -7.12
CA ARG A 21 3.11 -12.06 -6.46
C ARG A 21 1.65 -11.61 -6.55
N ASN A 22 1.06 -11.27 -5.40
CA ASN A 22 -0.22 -10.57 -5.35
C ASN A 22 0.03 -9.05 -5.32
N PRO A 23 -0.33 -8.28 -6.36
CA PRO A 23 -0.17 -6.83 -6.36
C PRO A 23 -1.17 -6.10 -5.45
N TRP A 24 -2.28 -6.75 -5.06
CA TRP A 24 -3.37 -6.19 -4.25
C TRP A 24 -3.66 -7.07 -3.02
N PRO A 25 -2.71 -7.18 -2.07
CA PRO A 25 -2.92 -7.98 -0.87
C PRO A 25 -3.96 -7.32 0.05
N LYS A 26 -4.81 -8.14 0.69
CA LYS A 26 -5.82 -7.65 1.66
C LYS A 26 -5.22 -7.16 2.98
N LYS A 27 -4.00 -7.59 3.29
CA LYS A 27 -3.25 -7.17 4.47
C LYS A 27 -1.87 -6.69 4.07
N VAL A 28 -1.51 -5.50 4.54
CA VAL A 28 -0.20 -4.88 4.36
C VAL A 28 0.33 -4.54 5.73
N VAL A 29 1.55 -4.95 6.02
CA VAL A 29 2.29 -4.54 7.22
C VAL A 29 3.54 -3.84 6.74
N TRP A 30 3.59 -2.54 6.93
CA TRP A 30 4.68 -1.69 6.51
C TRP A 30 5.47 -1.23 7.72
N VAL A 31 6.70 -1.70 7.85
CA VAL A 31 7.66 -1.18 8.83
C VAL A 31 8.68 -0.37 8.05
N GLN A 32 8.93 0.86 8.50
CA GLN A 32 9.84 1.78 7.84
C GLN A 32 11.27 1.55 8.35
N ASP A 33 12.19 1.31 7.43
CA ASP A 33 13.60 1.05 7.75
C ASP A 33 14.45 2.33 7.61
N ASP A 34 15.78 2.19 7.63
CA ASP A 34 16.73 3.29 7.40
C ASP A 34 16.59 3.96 6.02
N VAL A 35 16.13 3.21 5.01
CA VAL A 35 15.67 3.74 3.72
C VAL A 35 14.15 3.81 3.73
N THR A 36 13.63 5.04 3.81
CA THR A 36 12.19 5.27 3.81
C THR A 36 11.63 5.20 2.39
N HIS A 37 10.47 4.55 2.27
CA HIS A 37 9.68 4.58 1.06
C HIS A 37 8.41 5.39 1.33
N ASN A 38 7.86 6.00 0.29
CA ASN A 38 6.62 6.76 0.35
C ASN A 38 5.40 5.95 -0.12
N ARG A 39 5.59 4.74 -0.63
CA ARG A 39 4.49 3.83 -1.02
C ARG A 39 4.81 2.37 -0.75
N LEU A 40 3.86 1.65 -0.18
CA LEU A 40 3.86 0.19 -0.11
C LEU A 40 2.47 -0.35 -0.50
N TYR A 41 2.42 -1.10 -1.60
CA TYR A 41 1.18 -1.60 -2.20
C TYR A 41 0.14 -0.48 -2.41
N TRP A 42 -0.95 -0.52 -1.64
CA TRP A 42 -2.08 0.40 -1.71
C TRP A 42 -2.06 1.47 -0.61
N ILE A 43 -0.97 1.57 0.17
CA ILE A 43 -0.76 2.61 1.17
C ILE A 43 0.36 3.52 0.69
N SER A 44 0.12 4.83 0.70
CA SER A 44 1.10 5.86 0.36
C SER A 44 1.13 6.96 1.42
N LEU A 45 2.32 7.49 1.67
CA LEU A 45 2.54 8.68 2.46
C LEU A 45 3.01 9.79 1.51
N PRO A 46 2.54 11.03 1.68
CA PRO A 46 3.09 12.14 0.91
C PRO A 46 4.52 12.44 1.37
N ASP A 47 5.33 13.01 0.47
CA ASP A 47 6.74 13.34 0.77
C ASP A 47 6.90 14.40 1.89
N THR A 48 5.81 15.08 2.25
CA THR A 48 5.74 16.04 3.37
C THR A 48 5.71 15.36 4.73
N VAL A 49 5.32 14.09 4.82
CA VAL A 49 5.23 13.35 6.08
C VAL A 49 6.62 12.80 6.42
N GLN A 50 7.17 13.25 7.55
CA GLN A 50 8.41 12.70 8.08
C GLN A 50 8.14 11.36 8.74
N VAL A 51 8.70 10.31 8.14
CA VAL A 51 8.59 8.95 8.62
C VAL A 51 9.79 8.61 9.51
N LYS A 52 9.52 8.02 10.67
CA LYS A 52 10.59 7.59 11.58
C LYS A 52 10.98 6.14 11.31
N GLN A 53 12.25 5.83 11.55
CA GLN A 53 12.72 4.45 11.54
C GLN A 53 11.95 3.64 12.60
N GLY A 54 11.49 2.44 12.21
CA GLY A 54 10.69 1.56 13.05
C GLY A 54 9.19 1.87 13.07
N GLN A 55 8.74 2.96 12.45
CA GLN A 55 7.32 3.29 12.35
C GLN A 55 6.58 2.20 11.57
N LYS A 56 5.46 1.73 12.14
CA LYS A 56 4.66 0.64 11.59
C LYS A 56 3.28 1.13 11.19
N ILE A 57 2.89 0.82 9.96
CA ILE A 57 1.55 1.04 9.41
C ILE A 57 1.00 -0.31 8.97
N THR A 58 -0.15 -0.68 9.49
CA THR A 58 -0.87 -1.90 9.08
C THR A 58 -2.17 -1.50 8.41
N GLY A 59 -2.41 -2.02 7.21
CA GLY A 59 -3.67 -1.89 6.52
C GLY A 59 -4.31 -3.25 6.33
N GLU A 60 -5.59 -3.38 6.67
CA GLU A 60 -6.38 -4.59 6.49
C GLU A 60 -7.69 -4.26 5.78
N ILE A 61 -8.15 -5.17 4.91
CA ILE A 61 -9.39 -5.00 4.16
C ILE A 61 -10.29 -6.19 4.43
N ASP A 62 -11.49 -5.90 4.92
CA ASP A 62 -12.57 -6.85 5.08
C ASP A 62 -13.81 -6.35 4.31
N GLY A 63 -14.18 -7.07 3.25
CA GLY A 63 -15.23 -6.65 2.32
C GLY A 63 -14.94 -5.27 1.70
N GLN A 64 -15.79 -4.29 2.05
CA GLN A 64 -15.72 -2.88 1.62
C GLN A 64 -15.16 -1.95 2.72
N THR A 65 -14.57 -2.53 3.76
CA THR A 65 -14.05 -1.78 4.91
C THR A 65 -12.53 -1.88 4.93
N ILE A 66 -11.87 -0.74 5.08
CA ILE A 66 -10.43 -0.60 5.21
C ILE A 66 -10.13 -0.21 6.65
N PHE A 67 -9.28 -0.98 7.31
CA PHE A 67 -8.78 -0.71 8.65
C PHE A 67 -7.31 -0.30 8.56
N ILE A 68 -6.97 0.84 9.16
CA ILE A 68 -5.61 1.33 9.24
C ILE A 68 -5.22 1.42 10.72
N THR A 69 -4.08 0.82 11.06
CA THR A 69 -3.48 0.90 12.39
C THR A 69 -2.07 1.44 12.25
N THR A 70 -1.75 2.48 12.99
CA THR A 70 -0.44 3.14 12.96
C THR A 70 0.18 3.05 14.36
N SER A 71 1.49 2.82 14.44
CA SER A 71 2.19 2.80 15.74
C SER A 71 2.39 4.20 16.34
N GLU A 72 2.28 5.23 15.50
CA GLU A 72 2.37 6.64 15.85
C GLU A 72 1.33 7.42 15.04
N ASP A 73 0.94 8.62 15.50
CA ASP A 73 0.01 9.48 14.77
C ASP A 73 0.59 9.88 13.41
N ILE A 74 -0.20 9.69 12.36
CA ILE A 74 0.12 10.09 11.00
C ILE A 74 -0.87 11.17 10.58
N GLN A 75 -0.34 12.34 10.22
CA GLN A 75 -1.17 13.49 9.85
C GLN A 75 -1.81 13.36 8.46
N GLN A 76 -1.21 12.57 7.57
CA GLN A 76 -1.71 12.41 6.21
C GLN A 76 -1.31 11.06 5.64
N LEU A 77 -2.29 10.35 5.07
CA LEU A 77 -2.10 9.07 4.40
C LEU A 77 -2.97 9.03 3.15
N THR A 78 -2.47 8.42 2.08
CA THR A 78 -3.24 8.22 0.85
C THR A 78 -3.43 6.73 0.59
N LEU A 79 -4.67 6.34 0.31
CA LEU A 79 -4.99 5.01 -0.16
C LEU A 79 -4.98 4.99 -1.69
N CYS A 80 -4.14 4.13 -2.25
CA CYS A 80 -4.07 3.87 -3.68
C CYS A 80 -4.98 2.71 -4.04
N LEU A 81 -6.17 2.99 -4.57
CA LEU A 81 -7.24 2.00 -4.75
C LEU A 81 -7.38 1.51 -6.19
N SER A 82 -7.88 0.30 -6.34
CA SER A 82 -8.19 -0.35 -7.62
C SER A 82 -9.32 -1.36 -7.42
N ASP A 83 -10.07 -1.65 -8.48
CA ASP A 83 -11.13 -2.66 -8.48
C ASP A 83 -10.61 -4.08 -8.22
N ALA A 84 -9.31 -4.30 -8.45
CA ALA A 84 -8.64 -5.53 -8.07
C ALA A 84 -8.48 -5.68 -6.54
N LEU A 85 -8.59 -4.57 -5.79
CA LEU A 85 -8.49 -4.56 -4.34
C LEU A 85 -9.87 -4.63 -3.68
N LEU A 86 -10.85 -3.84 -4.14
CA LEU A 86 -12.22 -3.77 -3.62
C LEU A 86 -13.13 -3.10 -4.64
N ASP A 87 -14.45 -3.22 -4.49
CA ASP A 87 -15.43 -2.74 -5.47
C ASP A 87 -15.64 -1.22 -5.33
N LEU A 88 -15.12 -0.44 -6.27
CA LEU A 88 -15.25 1.02 -6.24
C LEU A 88 -16.63 1.52 -6.72
N ASP A 89 -17.51 0.64 -7.20
CA ASP A 89 -18.91 0.96 -7.52
C ASP A 89 -19.82 0.83 -6.29
N ARG A 90 -19.24 0.53 -5.12
CA ARG A 90 -19.91 0.47 -3.82
C ARG A 90 -19.25 1.45 -2.84
N PRO A 91 -20.00 1.92 -1.83
CA PRO A 91 -19.40 2.74 -0.79
C PRO A 91 -18.34 1.94 -0.03
N ILE A 92 -17.34 2.65 0.45
CA ILE A 92 -16.19 2.15 1.19
C ILE A 92 -16.20 2.83 2.55
N ASN A 93 -15.89 2.08 3.59
CA ASN A 93 -15.70 2.62 4.93
C ASN A 93 -14.21 2.53 5.29
N VAL A 94 -13.67 3.60 5.88
CA VAL A 94 -12.28 3.61 6.35
C VAL A 94 -12.26 3.93 7.84
N TYR A 95 -11.64 3.03 8.58
CA TYR A 95 -11.40 3.17 10.02
C TYR A 95 -9.91 3.35 10.28
N VAL A 96 -9.57 4.30 11.13
CA VAL A 96 -8.20 4.48 11.64
C VAL A 96 -8.22 4.26 13.15
N ASP A 97 -7.31 3.42 13.63
CA ASP A 97 -7.16 3.16 15.07
C ASP A 97 -6.91 4.47 15.83
N GLY A 98 -7.60 4.66 16.96
CA GLY A 98 -7.58 5.91 17.73
C GLY A 98 -8.50 7.03 17.21
N TYR A 99 -8.91 7.02 15.94
CA TYR A 99 -9.80 8.05 15.35
C TYR A 99 -11.21 7.54 15.05
N GLY A 100 -11.39 6.24 14.83
CA GLY A 100 -12.67 5.63 14.45
C GLY A 100 -12.91 5.70 12.94
N GLU A 101 -14.17 5.87 12.53
CA GLU A 101 -14.52 6.01 11.11
C GLU A 101 -14.17 7.41 10.61
N ILE A 102 -13.26 7.49 9.64
CA ILE A 102 -12.81 8.78 9.06
C ILE A 102 -13.38 9.03 7.67
N PHE A 103 -13.88 7.99 7.01
CA PHE A 103 -14.48 8.10 5.69
C PHE A 103 -15.57 7.05 5.49
N GLN A 104 -16.69 7.48 4.90
CA GLN A 104 -17.71 6.61 4.36
C GLN A 104 -18.24 7.21 3.06
N GLY A 105 -18.09 6.50 1.94
CA GLY A 105 -18.58 7.00 0.65
C GLY A 105 -17.99 6.31 -0.56
N TYR A 106 -18.27 6.87 -1.73
CA TYR A 106 -17.75 6.39 -3.01
C TYR A 106 -16.41 7.07 -3.32
N VAL A 107 -15.47 6.33 -3.89
CA VAL A 107 -14.20 6.87 -4.38
C VAL A 107 -14.18 6.77 -5.89
N SER A 108 -14.13 7.92 -6.56
CA SER A 108 -14.19 7.98 -8.02
C SER A 108 -12.85 7.63 -8.66
N ARG A 109 -12.91 6.83 -9.72
CA ARG A 109 -11.75 6.52 -10.57
C ARG A 109 -11.38 7.76 -11.37
N THR A 110 -10.09 8.04 -11.52
CA THR A 110 -9.61 9.19 -12.30
C THR A 110 -8.47 8.82 -13.22
N ILE A 111 -8.44 9.45 -14.40
CA ILE A 111 -7.30 9.34 -15.33
C ILE A 111 -6.01 9.82 -14.66
N GLN A 112 -6.11 10.79 -13.75
CA GLN A 112 -4.98 11.32 -13.02
C GLN A 112 -4.35 10.27 -12.08
N ALA A 113 -5.16 9.54 -11.31
CA ALA A 113 -4.67 8.45 -10.45
C ALA A 113 -3.95 7.36 -11.25
N ILE A 114 -4.48 6.99 -12.42
CA ILE A 114 -3.83 6.02 -13.33
C ILE A 114 -2.47 6.54 -13.79
N LYS A 115 -2.41 7.79 -14.26
CA LYS A 115 -1.17 8.41 -14.74
C LYS A 115 -0.12 8.50 -13.63
N ASP A 116 -0.51 8.95 -12.45
CA ASP A 116 0.42 9.12 -11.33
C ASP A 116 0.87 7.78 -10.77
N SER A 117 -0.01 6.78 -10.72
CA SER A 117 0.39 5.43 -10.29
C SER A 117 1.41 4.83 -11.27
N LEU A 118 1.21 5.00 -12.58
CA LEU A 118 2.14 4.50 -13.60
C LEU A 118 3.48 5.24 -13.61
N ARG A 119 3.48 6.55 -13.32
CA ARG A 119 4.70 7.35 -13.16
C ARG A 119 5.53 6.89 -11.97
N HIS A 120 4.84 6.60 -10.86
CA HIS A 120 5.49 6.11 -9.65
C HIS A 120 6.00 4.67 -9.82
N ARG A 121 5.21 3.80 -10.45
CA ARG A 121 5.58 2.42 -10.76
C ARG A 121 4.94 1.97 -12.07
N ALA A 122 5.76 1.77 -13.11
CA ALA A 122 5.33 1.35 -14.44
C ALA A 122 4.98 -0.16 -14.51
N ASP A 123 4.05 -0.60 -13.66
CA ASP A 123 3.60 -2.00 -13.56
C ASP A 123 2.08 -2.06 -13.73
N PRO A 124 1.57 -2.48 -14.92
CA PRO A 124 0.14 -2.54 -15.24
C PRO A 124 -0.69 -3.34 -14.23
N THR A 125 -0.10 -4.33 -13.57
CA THR A 125 -0.80 -5.20 -12.61
C THR A 125 -1.05 -4.52 -11.26
N SER A 126 -0.38 -3.40 -11.00
CA SER A 126 -0.43 -2.66 -9.73
C SER A 126 -0.85 -1.19 -9.87
N VAL A 127 -1.52 -0.87 -10.98
CA VAL A 127 -2.01 0.48 -11.26
C VAL A 127 -3.23 0.80 -10.40
N ALA A 128 -3.11 1.82 -9.56
CA ALA A 128 -4.25 2.39 -8.88
C ALA A 128 -5.09 3.21 -9.85
N THR A 129 -6.41 3.07 -9.76
CA THR A 129 -7.39 3.80 -10.57
C THR A 129 -8.04 4.93 -9.79
N ALA A 130 -7.89 4.95 -8.46
CA ALA A 130 -8.40 6.00 -7.59
C ALA A 130 -7.44 6.28 -6.42
N TYR A 131 -7.45 7.52 -5.94
CA TYR A 131 -6.75 7.94 -4.73
C TYR A 131 -7.75 8.51 -3.73
N LEU A 132 -7.60 8.08 -2.46
CA LEU A 132 -8.33 8.63 -1.34
C LEU A 132 -7.34 9.19 -0.33
N GLU A 133 -7.33 10.50 -0.16
CA GLU A 133 -6.54 11.18 0.85
C GLU A 133 -7.29 11.17 2.19
N LEU A 134 -6.58 10.79 3.25
CA LEU A 134 -7.03 10.75 4.62
C LEU A 134 -6.24 11.81 5.40
N VAL A 135 -6.97 12.72 6.05
CA VAL A 135 -6.49 13.84 6.87
C VAL A 135 -7.05 13.76 8.27
#